data_AF-A0A1W1XU78-F1
#
_entry.id   AF-A0A1W1XU78-F1
#
_cell.length_a   1.000
_cell.length_b   1.000
_cell.length_c   1.000
_cell.angle_alpha   90.00
_cell.angle_beta   90.00
_cell.angle_gamma   90.00
#
_symmetry.space_group_name_H-M   'P 1'
#
loop_
_entity.id
_entity.type
_entity.pdbx_description
1 polymer ?
#
loop_
_entity_poly.entity_id
_entity_poly.type
_entity_poly.pdbx_seq_one_letter_code
_entity_poly.pdbx_strand_id
1 'polypeptide(L)'
;MPIKLLLLFNVFVVLGLLALFVVLMRRVSQLKAAQQRVIEQLALGPDEQWHRVNIATTAQFKNLFKMQGFGAKGVAVIGKEGVRLLAEGPGGVKIDRQFALDPAQIRWWGNHGLGSSNLHWLQFGTSDALMVSADTGMNALQSREATADLYRRLLGNAAPPQEALRDFALDKNPASRAVLAILALVAAYAVIDGGFANQMRLIQPRLPTLLLLSYPLSIAVAILVYRWLSRANVPSRESILLCMLLGAACSGAWVPAAKRLDQALAGPAASYAYKLQDEATLQPVDTTLPQLKFKREAAYWKQFETGSTHQFQLVHGPLGLWQLDTRELNNKTREFYRNRDD
;
A
#
# COMPACT_ATOMS: atom_id res chain seq x y z
N MET A 1 11.67 -8.67 -26.53
CA MET A 1 12.76 -7.93 -25.82
C MET A 1 12.32 -7.15 -24.55
N PRO A 2 11.14 -6.52 -24.44
CA PRO A 2 10.83 -5.61 -23.31
C PRO A 2 10.60 -6.31 -21.95
N ILE A 3 10.20 -7.59 -21.93
CA ILE A 3 9.89 -8.32 -20.68
C ILE A 3 11.15 -8.55 -19.81
N LYS A 4 12.29 -8.87 -20.43
CA LYS A 4 13.54 -9.12 -19.69
C LYS A 4 14.06 -7.87 -18.97
N LEU A 5 14.01 -6.71 -19.64
CA LEU A 5 14.42 -5.43 -19.08
C LEU A 5 13.56 -5.04 -17.86
N LEU A 6 12.26 -5.35 -17.94
CA LEU A 6 11.30 -5.01 -16.91
C LEU A 6 11.36 -5.97 -15.71
N LEU A 7 11.65 -7.26 -15.93
CA LEU A 7 12.00 -8.19 -14.85
C LEU A 7 13.29 -7.75 -14.14
N LEU A 8 14.31 -7.35 -14.89
CA LEU A 8 15.55 -6.81 -14.36
C LEU A 8 15.29 -5.57 -13.47
N PHE A 9 14.44 -4.65 -13.95
CA PHE A 9 14.03 -3.48 -13.17
C PHE A 9 13.37 -3.86 -11.84
N ASN A 10 12.44 -4.82 -11.83
CA ASN A 10 11.81 -5.28 -10.58
C ASN A 10 12.83 -5.89 -9.62
N VAL A 11 13.78 -6.69 -10.12
CA VAL A 11 14.88 -7.24 -9.30
C VAL A 11 15.70 -6.11 -8.67
N PHE A 12 16.06 -5.07 -9.44
CA PHE A 12 16.77 -3.91 -8.91
C PHE A 12 15.96 -3.15 -7.86
N VAL A 13 14.64 -2.99 -8.07
CA VAL A 13 13.76 -2.36 -7.07
C VAL A 13 13.73 -3.18 -5.78
N VAL A 14 13.56 -4.50 -5.87
CA VAL A 14 13.54 -5.39 -4.70
C VAL A 14 14.89 -5.37 -3.97
N LEU A 15 16.00 -5.45 -4.68
CA LEU A 15 17.35 -5.36 -4.09
C LEU A 15 17.59 -3.99 -3.45
N GLY A 16 17.12 -2.91 -4.06
CA GLY A 16 17.16 -1.56 -3.50
C GLY A 16 16.37 -1.45 -2.19
N LEU A 17 15.16 -2.00 -2.15
CA LEU A 17 14.33 -2.06 -0.95
C LEU A 17 14.98 -2.91 0.16
N LEU A 18 15.61 -4.03 -0.20
CA LEU A 18 16.32 -4.88 0.76
C LEU A 18 17.55 -4.16 1.34
N ALA A 19 18.35 -3.51 0.49
CA ALA A 19 19.49 -2.71 0.94
C ALA A 19 19.04 -1.57 1.87
N LEU A 20 17.95 -0.90 1.51
CA LEU A 20 17.32 0.13 2.34
C LEU A 20 16.92 -0.42 3.72
N PHE A 21 16.27 -1.58 3.75
CA PHE A 21 15.87 -2.27 4.97
C PHE A 21 17.08 -2.61 5.86
N VAL A 22 18.17 -3.13 5.27
CA VAL A 22 19.41 -3.42 6.02
C VAL A 22 20.01 -2.14 6.61
N VAL A 23 20.04 -1.04 5.86
CA VAL A 23 20.52 0.27 6.35
C VAL A 23 19.67 0.76 7.52
N LEU A 24 18.34 0.62 7.44
CA LEU A 24 17.41 0.98 8.52
C LEU A 24 17.68 0.16 9.78
N MET A 25 17.81 -1.16 9.65
CA MET A 25 18.08 -2.05 10.78
C MET A 25 19.40 -1.73 11.47
N ARG A 26 20.46 -1.43 10.69
CA ARG A 26 21.75 -0.99 11.24
C ARG A 26 21.62 0.31 12.02
N ARG A 27 20.92 1.32 11.48
CA ARG A 27 20.70 2.59 12.18
C ARG A 27 19.91 2.41 13.48
N VAL A 28 18.86 1.60 13.48
CA VAL A 28 18.09 1.29 14.68
C VAL A 28 18.97 0.62 15.74
N SER A 29 19.81 -0.33 15.34
CA SER A 29 20.75 -1.00 16.24
C SER A 29 21.75 -0.02 16.86
N GLN A 30 22.32 0.88 16.04
CA GLN A 30 23.24 1.92 16.52
C GLN A 30 22.59 2.84 17.56
N LEU A 31 21.34 3.26 17.34
CA LEU A 31 20.62 4.11 18.28
C LEU A 31 20.25 3.39 19.57
N LYS A 32 19.91 2.09 19.49
CA LYS A 32 19.70 1.26 20.69
C LYS A 32 20.98 1.16 21.52
N ALA A 33 22.12 0.94 20.87
CA ALA A 33 23.42 0.91 21.55
C ALA A 33 23.76 2.28 22.18
N ALA A 34 23.44 3.38 21.50
CA ALA A 34 23.63 4.74 22.01
C ALA A 34 22.76 5.01 23.25
N GLN A 35 21.49 4.64 23.21
CA GLN A 35 20.59 4.72 24.36
C GLN A 35 21.11 3.89 25.54
N GLN A 36 21.62 2.69 25.28
CA GLN A 36 22.17 1.82 26.31
C GLN A 36 23.38 2.45 27.01
N ARG A 37 24.28 3.10 26.25
CA ARG A 37 25.39 3.88 26.83
C ARG A 37 24.92 5.02 27.74
N VAL A 38 23.87 5.74 27.33
CA VAL A 38 23.28 6.81 28.15
C VAL A 38 22.74 6.25 29.46
N ILE A 39 22.08 5.08 29.40
CA ILE A 39 21.54 4.40 30.60
C ILE A 39 22.67 3.94 31.52
N GLU A 40 23.74 3.37 30.99
CA GLU A 40 24.90 2.90 31.77
C GLU A 40 25.64 4.04 32.49
N GLN A 41 25.61 5.25 31.93
CA GLN A 41 26.21 6.45 32.51
C GLN A 41 25.26 7.22 33.45
N LEU A 42 24.02 6.74 33.60
CA LEU A 42 22.99 7.45 34.34
C LEU A 42 23.19 7.28 35.85
N ALA A 43 23.53 8.38 36.53
CA ALA A 43 23.48 8.47 37.98
C ALA A 43 22.16 9.14 38.40
N LEU A 44 21.35 8.43 39.18
CA LEU A 44 20.03 8.91 39.63
C LEU A 44 20.10 9.39 41.08
N GLY A 45 19.42 10.50 41.36
CA GLY A 45 19.08 10.91 42.71
C GLY A 45 18.03 9.98 43.35
N PRO A 46 17.85 10.04 44.69
CA PRO A 46 16.95 9.14 45.43
C PRO A 46 15.47 9.26 45.04
N ASP A 47 15.04 10.41 44.52
CA ASP A 47 13.66 10.68 44.09
C ASP A 47 13.50 10.75 42.56
N GLU A 48 14.53 10.38 41.80
CA GLU A 48 14.50 10.46 40.34
C GLU A 48 14.05 9.16 39.70
N GLN A 49 13.15 9.27 38.72
CA GLN A 49 12.73 8.15 37.88
C GLN A 49 13.14 8.42 36.44
N TRP A 50 13.39 7.37 35.66
CA TRP A 50 13.73 7.54 34.25
C TRP A 50 12.89 6.65 33.33
N HIS A 51 12.69 7.15 32.12
CA HIS A 51 11.94 6.45 31.06
C HIS A 51 12.69 6.50 29.75
N ARG A 52 12.68 5.39 28.99
CA ARG A 52 13.24 5.37 27.64
C ARG A 52 12.40 6.22 26.69
N VAL A 53 13.07 7.07 25.92
CA VAL A 53 12.42 7.98 24.98
C VAL A 53 13.11 8.03 23.62
N ASN A 54 12.31 8.27 22.59
CA ASN A 54 12.73 8.66 21.26
C ASN A 54 12.63 10.18 21.14
N ILE A 55 13.66 10.83 20.59
CA ILE A 55 13.71 12.30 20.47
C ILE A 55 13.94 12.71 19.02
N ALA A 56 13.19 13.70 18.55
CA ALA A 56 13.40 14.35 17.26
C ALA A 56 13.45 15.87 17.43
N THR A 57 14.30 16.54 16.67
CA THR A 57 14.24 18.01 16.56
C THR A 57 13.02 18.40 15.73
N THR A 58 12.52 19.63 15.89
CA THR A 58 11.40 20.13 15.08
C THR A 58 11.69 20.04 13.57
N ALA A 59 12.91 20.35 13.14
CA ALA A 59 13.33 20.25 11.74
C ALA A 59 13.23 18.80 11.21
N GLN A 60 13.70 17.84 12.00
CA GLN A 60 13.60 16.44 11.63
C GLN A 60 12.17 15.92 11.70
N PHE A 61 11.38 16.39 12.66
CA PHE A 61 9.98 16.01 12.80
C PHE A 61 9.18 16.37 11.55
N LYS A 62 9.41 17.59 11.01
CA LYS A 62 8.76 18.12 9.81
C LYS A 62 9.25 17.48 8.49
N ASN A 63 10.41 16.83 8.49
CA ASN A 63 10.93 16.21 7.27
C ASN A 63 10.08 14.99 6.86
N LEU A 64 9.52 15.04 5.64
CA LEU A 64 8.71 13.97 5.05
C LEU A 64 9.57 12.81 4.50
N PHE A 65 10.80 13.09 4.08
CA PHE A 65 11.71 12.11 3.48
C PHE A 65 12.72 11.60 4.49
N LYS A 66 12.24 11.20 5.67
CA LYS A 66 13.08 10.64 6.72
C LYS A 66 12.99 9.13 6.77
N MET A 67 14.14 8.53 6.97
CA MET A 67 14.30 7.08 7.13
C MET A 67 13.72 6.57 8.45
N GLN A 68 13.68 7.42 9.48
CA GLN A 68 13.16 7.10 10.81
C GLN A 68 12.50 8.32 11.45
N GLY A 69 11.54 8.09 12.35
CA GLY A 69 10.78 9.15 13.00
C GLY A 69 11.56 10.03 13.97
N PHE A 70 12.61 9.49 14.59
CA PHE A 70 13.42 10.14 15.63
C PHE A 70 14.87 10.35 15.20
N GLY A 71 15.57 11.32 15.80
CA GLY A 71 16.99 11.59 15.56
C GLY A 71 17.91 10.98 16.60
N ALA A 72 17.41 10.80 17.80
CA ALA A 72 18.16 10.28 18.92
C ALA A 72 17.29 9.34 19.76
N LYS A 73 17.95 8.46 20.50
CA LYS A 73 17.33 7.68 21.58
C LYS A 73 18.01 8.03 22.89
N GLY A 74 17.24 7.98 23.96
CA GLY A 74 17.72 8.43 25.27
C GLY A 74 16.80 8.05 26.41
N VAL A 75 16.93 8.81 27.48
CA VAL A 75 16.11 8.73 28.68
C VAL A 75 15.55 10.11 29.04
N ALA A 76 14.34 10.13 29.56
CA ALA A 76 13.76 11.26 30.26
C ALA A 76 13.86 10.97 31.76
N VAL A 77 14.66 11.77 32.48
CA VAL A 77 14.81 11.71 33.93
C VAL A 77 13.83 12.70 34.54
N ILE A 78 12.92 12.21 35.37
CA ILE A 78 11.85 12.97 36.02
C ILE A 78 12.25 13.12 37.49
N GLY A 79 12.39 14.35 37.95
CA GLY A 79 12.72 14.69 39.34
C GLY A 79 11.94 15.90 39.83
N LYS A 80 12.27 16.38 41.04
CA LYS A 80 11.59 17.54 41.65
C LYS A 80 11.77 18.84 40.87
N GLU A 81 12.94 19.02 40.23
CA GLU A 81 13.29 20.23 39.50
C GLU A 81 12.75 20.28 38.06
N GLY A 82 12.16 19.19 37.58
CA GLY A 82 11.72 19.11 36.19
C GLY A 82 11.91 17.75 35.54
N VAL A 83 11.97 17.77 34.22
CA VAL A 83 12.38 16.65 33.38
C VAL A 83 13.65 16.98 32.62
N ARG A 84 14.67 16.15 32.75
CA ARG A 84 15.92 16.23 31.99
C ARG A 84 15.94 15.17 30.90
N LEU A 85 16.08 15.59 29.66
CA LEU A 85 16.22 14.72 28.50
C LEU A 85 17.70 14.49 28.21
N LEU A 86 18.14 13.23 28.31
CA LEU A 86 19.49 12.78 28.00
C LEU A 86 19.42 11.83 26.80
N ALA A 87 20.01 12.20 25.67
CA ALA A 87 19.93 11.39 24.44
C ALA A 87 21.22 11.41 23.64
N GLU A 88 21.39 10.39 22.81
CA GLU A 88 22.50 10.30 21.86
C GLU A 88 21.96 9.94 20.46
N GLY A 89 22.39 10.70 19.45
CA GLY A 89 22.07 10.50 18.04
C GLY A 89 23.23 9.88 17.25
N PRO A 90 23.05 9.70 15.92
CA PRO A 90 24.11 9.23 15.04
C PRO A 90 25.34 10.15 15.11
N GLY A 91 26.53 9.56 15.10
CA GLY A 91 27.78 10.32 15.19
C GLY A 91 28.09 10.86 16.59
N GLY A 92 27.38 10.42 17.64
CA GLY A 92 27.67 10.80 19.02
C GLY A 92 27.11 12.18 19.41
N VAL A 93 26.20 12.74 18.63
CA VAL A 93 25.52 14.00 18.96
C VAL A 93 24.72 13.80 20.25
N LYS A 94 25.11 14.51 21.31
CA LYS A 94 24.45 14.44 22.62
C LYS A 94 23.37 15.52 22.74
N ILE A 95 22.26 15.14 23.36
CA ILE A 95 21.18 16.03 23.76
C ILE A 95 21.10 15.97 25.28
N ASP A 96 21.23 17.12 25.91
CA ASP A 96 21.05 17.31 27.35
C ASP A 96 20.26 18.60 27.56
N ARG A 97 18.99 18.47 27.93
CA ARG A 97 18.06 19.60 28.07
C ARG A 97 17.14 19.38 29.26
N GLN A 98 16.96 20.41 30.08
CA GLN A 98 16.04 20.40 31.21
C GLN A 98 14.81 21.25 30.90
N PHE A 99 13.64 20.76 31.30
CA PHE A 99 12.36 21.43 31.13
C PHE A 99 11.59 21.40 32.45
N ALA A 100 10.81 22.44 32.72
CA ALA A 100 9.87 22.44 33.83
C ALA A 100 8.70 21.47 33.57
N LEU A 101 8.16 20.86 34.63
CA LEU A 101 6.96 20.04 34.58
C LEU A 101 5.70 20.92 34.51
N ASP A 102 5.55 21.63 33.38
CA ASP A 102 4.47 22.59 33.14
C ASP A 102 3.74 22.22 31.84
N PRO A 103 2.39 22.13 31.84
CA PRO A 103 1.60 21.95 30.61
C PRO A 103 1.89 22.99 29.52
N ALA A 104 2.38 24.19 29.87
CA ALA A 104 2.80 25.19 28.89
C ALA A 104 4.06 24.74 28.11
N GLN A 105 4.95 23.98 28.76
CA GLN A 105 6.20 23.46 28.21
C GLN A 105 6.05 22.07 27.60
N ILE A 106 5.15 21.23 28.13
CA ILE A 106 4.95 19.84 27.70
C ILE A 106 3.54 19.69 27.13
N ARG A 107 3.45 19.65 25.81
CA ARG A 107 2.17 19.56 25.09
C ARG A 107 2.00 18.22 24.41
N TRP A 108 0.80 17.66 24.48
CA TRP A 108 0.46 16.50 23.67
C TRP A 108 0.38 16.89 22.19
N TRP A 109 1.17 16.23 21.34
CA TRP A 109 1.14 16.41 19.90
C TRP A 109 0.45 15.25 19.18
N GLY A 110 0.54 14.03 19.72
CA GLY A 110 -0.09 12.84 19.13
C GLY A 110 0.58 12.36 17.83
N ASN A 111 -0.19 11.69 16.97
CA ASN A 111 0.28 11.06 15.73
C ASN A 111 -0.29 11.81 14.50
N HIS A 112 0.35 12.91 14.11
CA HIS A 112 -0.08 13.74 12.98
C HIS A 112 0.76 13.50 11.72
N GLY A 113 0.21 12.74 10.76
CA GLY A 113 0.75 12.59 9.39
C GLY A 113 1.98 11.69 9.24
N LEU A 114 2.67 11.76 8.08
CA LEU A 114 3.89 10.98 7.80
C LEU A 114 5.06 11.33 8.73
N GLY A 115 5.12 12.59 9.15
CA GLY A 115 6.18 13.10 10.03
C GLY A 115 6.19 12.44 11.40
N SER A 116 5.09 11.85 11.86
CA SER A 116 5.08 11.14 13.13
C SER A 116 5.74 9.75 13.08
N SER A 117 5.94 9.19 11.88
CA SER A 117 6.35 7.79 11.65
C SER A 117 5.54 6.78 12.46
N ASN A 118 4.24 7.05 12.63
CA ASN A 118 3.29 6.27 13.42
C ASN A 118 3.59 6.21 14.93
N LEU A 119 4.40 7.12 15.46
CA LEU A 119 4.59 7.30 16.90
C LEU A 119 3.69 8.44 17.40
N HIS A 120 3.34 8.39 18.68
CA HIS A 120 2.67 9.50 19.36
C HIS A 120 3.71 10.35 20.07
N TRP A 121 3.62 11.66 19.87
CA TRP A 121 4.63 12.61 20.30
C TRP A 121 4.10 13.59 21.33
N LEU A 122 5.02 14.05 22.17
CA LEU A 122 4.92 15.20 23.04
C LEU A 122 5.85 16.27 22.48
N GLN A 123 5.44 17.52 22.57
CA GLN A 123 6.28 18.67 22.29
C GLN A 123 6.81 19.24 23.60
N PHE A 124 8.13 19.33 23.73
CA PHE A 124 8.84 19.91 24.87
C PHE A 124 9.43 21.26 24.45
N GLY A 125 9.01 22.35 25.09
CA GLY A 125 9.43 23.71 24.78
C GLY A 125 8.62 24.39 23.68
N THR A 126 8.83 25.70 23.51
CA THR A 126 8.09 26.55 22.55
C THR A 126 8.92 26.98 21.33
N SER A 127 10.12 27.55 21.52
CA SER A 127 10.95 28.11 20.45
C SER A 127 11.98 27.14 19.86
N ASP A 128 12.61 26.31 20.70
CA ASP A 128 13.53 25.23 20.30
C ASP A 128 12.97 23.87 20.71
N ALA A 129 11.78 23.58 20.19
CA ALA A 129 10.99 22.47 20.67
C ALA A 129 11.60 21.11 20.27
N LEU A 130 11.62 20.19 21.23
CA LEU A 130 11.94 18.79 21.03
C LEU A 130 10.67 17.95 20.99
N MET A 131 10.61 17.04 20.03
CA MET A 131 9.54 16.06 19.93
C MET A 131 9.98 14.80 20.66
N VAL A 132 9.21 14.39 21.66
CA VAL A 132 9.53 13.27 22.55
C VAL A 132 8.43 12.22 22.44
N SER A 133 8.80 10.96 22.23
CA SER A 133 7.89 9.81 22.30
C SER A 133 8.44 8.81 23.28
N ALA A 134 7.57 8.07 23.98
CA ALA A 134 8.02 6.90 24.71
C ALA A 134 8.67 5.89 23.74
N ASP A 135 9.69 5.18 24.21
CA ASP A 135 10.34 4.14 23.42
C ASP A 135 9.60 2.81 23.54
N THR A 136 8.92 2.41 22.46
CA THR A 136 8.22 1.12 22.36
C THR A 136 8.97 0.11 21.49
N GLY A 137 10.29 0.31 21.33
CA GLY A 137 11.13 -0.57 20.54
C GLY A 137 10.76 -0.53 19.05
N MET A 138 10.51 -1.71 18.47
CA MET A 138 10.08 -1.84 17.07
C MET A 138 8.56 -1.76 16.92
N ASN A 139 7.81 -1.85 18.02
CA ASN A 139 6.36 -1.92 17.99
C ASN A 139 5.74 -0.55 18.26
N ALA A 140 5.44 0.19 17.19
CA ALA A 140 4.82 1.49 17.33
C ALA A 140 3.30 1.41 17.68
N LEU A 141 2.67 0.23 17.76
CA LEU A 141 1.26 0.10 18.22
C LEU A 141 1.09 0.58 19.66
N GLN A 142 2.05 0.25 20.52
CA GLN A 142 2.03 0.63 21.94
C GLN A 142 2.43 2.10 22.17
N SER A 143 2.88 2.82 21.13
CA SER A 143 3.40 4.18 21.28
C SER A 143 2.37 5.15 21.84
N ARG A 144 1.07 4.97 21.54
CA ARG A 144 0.03 5.85 22.10
C ARG A 144 -0.02 5.74 23.61
N GLU A 145 -0.25 4.53 24.11
CA GLU A 145 -0.42 4.25 25.53
C GLU A 145 0.86 4.55 26.30
N ALA A 146 2.02 4.11 25.80
CA ALA A 146 3.30 4.38 26.42
C ALA A 146 3.62 5.89 26.49
N THR A 147 3.32 6.67 25.44
CA THR A 147 3.51 8.12 25.46
C THR A 147 2.47 8.81 26.35
N ALA A 148 1.23 8.31 26.44
CA ALA A 148 0.21 8.84 27.36
C ALA A 148 0.57 8.56 28.83
N ASP A 149 1.14 7.39 29.12
CA ASP A 149 1.67 7.05 30.45
C ASP A 149 2.84 7.95 30.82
N LEU A 150 3.77 8.18 29.89
CA LEU A 150 4.86 9.14 30.07
C LEU A 150 4.32 10.55 30.36
N TYR A 151 3.31 11.00 29.61
CA TYR A 151 2.66 12.30 29.83
C TYR A 151 2.03 12.41 31.23
N ARG A 152 1.29 11.37 31.66
CA ARG A 152 0.66 11.31 32.99
C ARG A 152 1.69 11.35 34.12
N ARG A 153 2.85 10.73 33.93
CA ARG A 153 3.97 10.77 34.88
C ARG A 153 4.64 12.14 34.94
N LEU A 154 4.75 12.84 33.81
CA LEU A 154 5.37 14.16 33.74
C LEU A 154 4.50 15.25 34.39
N LEU A 155 3.19 15.23 34.16
CA LEU A 155 2.28 16.32 34.58
C LEU A 155 1.33 15.91 35.72
N GLY A 156 1.66 14.86 36.48
CA GLY A 156 0.96 14.50 37.72
C GLY A 156 -0.50 14.08 37.54
N ASN A 157 -0.74 12.91 36.95
CA ASN A 157 -2.08 12.35 36.67
C ASN A 157 -3.01 13.26 35.83
N ALA A 158 -2.52 14.39 35.31
CA ALA A 158 -3.24 15.18 34.32
C ALA A 158 -3.63 14.27 33.16
N ALA A 159 -4.93 14.16 32.89
CA ALA A 159 -5.41 13.38 31.77
C ALA A 159 -4.82 13.98 30.49
N PRO A 160 -4.24 13.16 29.59
CA PRO A 160 -3.91 13.65 28.26
C PRO A 160 -5.22 14.15 27.61
N PRO A 161 -5.16 15.11 26.66
CA PRO A 161 -6.36 15.62 25.99
C PRO A 161 -7.24 14.46 25.51
N GLN A 162 -8.57 14.57 25.56
CA GLN A 162 -9.46 13.45 25.17
C GLN A 162 -9.16 12.89 23.77
N GLU A 163 -8.65 13.73 22.88
CA GLU A 163 -8.16 13.35 21.54
C GLU A 163 -7.03 12.32 21.58
N ALA A 164 -6.17 12.35 22.60
CA ALA A 164 -5.09 11.40 22.85
C ALA A 164 -5.59 9.98 23.21
N LEU A 165 -6.82 9.89 23.72
CA LEU A 165 -7.41 8.65 24.23
C LEU A 165 -8.40 8.02 23.25
N ARG A 166 -8.83 8.74 22.20
CA ARG A 166 -9.77 8.20 21.21
C ARG A 166 -9.07 7.17 20.32
N ASP A 167 -9.61 5.96 20.30
CA ASP A 167 -9.31 4.99 19.25
C ASP A 167 -9.80 5.53 17.92
N PHE A 168 -8.89 5.57 16.94
CA PHE A 168 -9.29 5.86 15.57
C PHE A 168 -10.08 4.65 15.05
N ALA A 169 -11.32 4.91 14.65
CA ALA A 169 -12.19 3.90 14.07
C ALA A 169 -12.49 4.29 12.62
N LEU A 170 -12.15 3.39 11.69
CA LEU A 170 -12.28 3.61 10.23
C LEU A 170 -13.70 3.96 9.80
N ASP A 171 -14.69 3.38 10.47
CA ASP A 171 -16.12 3.58 10.25
C ASP A 171 -16.62 4.97 10.70
N LYS A 172 -15.94 5.61 11.65
CA LYS A 172 -16.32 6.93 12.16
C LYS A 172 -15.80 8.07 11.28
N ASN A 173 -14.69 7.86 10.56
CA ASN A 173 -14.13 8.89 9.69
C ASN A 173 -14.80 8.89 8.30
N PRO A 174 -15.37 10.02 7.84
CA PRO A 174 -16.09 10.08 6.56
C PRO A 174 -15.18 9.82 5.34
N ALA A 175 -13.91 10.25 5.37
CA ALA A 175 -12.98 10.00 4.28
C ALA A 175 -12.60 8.52 4.20
N SER A 176 -12.32 7.88 5.34
CA SER A 176 -12.06 6.44 5.40
C SER A 176 -13.24 5.62 4.88
N ARG A 177 -14.48 5.96 5.29
CA ARG A 177 -15.70 5.32 4.77
C ARG A 177 -15.85 5.46 3.25
N ALA A 178 -15.60 6.64 2.72
CA ALA A 178 -15.67 6.86 1.28
C ALA A 178 -14.61 6.03 0.52
N VAL A 179 -13.37 5.93 1.02
CA VAL A 179 -12.36 5.04 0.42
C VAL A 179 -12.79 3.58 0.48
N LEU A 180 -13.36 3.12 1.61
CA LEU A 180 -13.88 1.75 1.73
C LEU A 180 -15.03 1.48 0.74
N ALA A 181 -15.93 2.44 0.55
CA ALA A 181 -17.01 2.32 -0.44
C ALA A 181 -16.45 2.23 -1.87
N ILE A 182 -15.50 3.10 -2.23
CA ILE A 182 -14.82 3.05 -3.54
C ILE A 182 -14.09 1.72 -3.73
N LEU A 183 -13.35 1.26 -2.71
CA LEU A 183 -12.68 -0.04 -2.70
C LEU A 183 -13.66 -1.17 -3.00
N ALA A 184 -14.80 -1.20 -2.29
CA ALA A 184 -15.82 -2.22 -2.47
C ALA A 184 -16.42 -2.19 -3.88
N LEU A 185 -16.71 -1.00 -4.41
CA LEU A 185 -17.24 -0.82 -5.77
C LEU A 185 -16.25 -1.28 -6.84
N VAL A 186 -14.96 -0.91 -6.71
CA VAL A 186 -13.91 -1.31 -7.65
C VAL A 186 -13.67 -2.82 -7.59
N ALA A 187 -13.64 -3.40 -6.40
CA ALA A 187 -13.49 -4.84 -6.22
C ALA A 187 -14.69 -5.61 -6.79
N ALA A 188 -15.92 -5.16 -6.50
CA ALA A 188 -17.13 -5.75 -7.05
C ALA A 188 -17.14 -5.66 -8.58
N TYR A 189 -16.75 -4.52 -9.15
CA TYR A 189 -16.60 -4.37 -10.59
C TYR A 189 -15.58 -5.36 -11.18
N ALA A 190 -14.40 -5.50 -10.56
CA ALA A 190 -13.38 -6.44 -11.01
C ALA A 190 -13.89 -7.88 -11.06
N VAL A 191 -14.65 -8.30 -10.03
CA VAL A 191 -15.23 -9.66 -9.96
C VAL A 191 -16.38 -9.83 -10.95
N ILE A 192 -17.34 -8.89 -10.97
CA ILE A 192 -18.53 -8.99 -11.81
C ILE A 192 -18.15 -8.91 -13.29
N ASP A 193 -17.39 -7.89 -13.71
CA ASP A 193 -17.03 -7.73 -15.12
C ASP A 193 -15.96 -8.73 -15.55
N GLY A 194 -14.97 -8.99 -14.69
CA GLY A 194 -13.89 -9.94 -14.98
C GLY A 194 -14.37 -11.39 -15.06
N GLY A 195 -15.36 -11.77 -14.25
CA GLY A 195 -15.84 -13.15 -14.15
C GLY A 195 -17.14 -13.46 -14.89
N PHE A 196 -18.08 -12.52 -14.95
CA PHE A 196 -19.49 -12.84 -15.30
C PHE A 196 -20.05 -11.98 -16.43
N ALA A 197 -19.95 -10.66 -16.34
CA ALA A 197 -20.68 -9.77 -17.25
C ALA A 197 -20.02 -9.62 -18.62
N ASN A 198 -18.69 -9.77 -18.70
CA ASN A 198 -17.94 -9.54 -19.93
C ASN A 198 -17.64 -10.86 -20.66
N GLN A 199 -18.56 -11.25 -21.54
CA GLN A 199 -18.47 -12.47 -22.35
C GLN A 199 -17.45 -12.38 -23.49
N MET A 200 -16.78 -11.23 -23.65
CA MET A 200 -15.69 -11.09 -24.60
C MET A 200 -14.41 -11.67 -24.00
N ARG A 201 -13.78 -12.61 -24.69
CA ARG A 201 -12.54 -13.25 -24.26
C ARG A 201 -11.35 -12.54 -24.92
N LEU A 202 -10.37 -12.12 -24.13
CA LEU A 202 -9.12 -11.57 -24.67
C LEU A 202 -8.35 -12.65 -25.43
N ILE A 203 -8.00 -12.36 -26.69
CA ILE A 203 -7.19 -13.22 -27.54
C ILE A 203 -5.72 -12.87 -27.30
N GLN A 204 -4.89 -13.86 -27.01
CA GLN A 204 -3.48 -13.69 -26.65
C GLN A 204 -3.30 -12.64 -25.55
N PRO A 205 -3.73 -12.95 -24.31
CA PRO A 205 -3.68 -11.97 -23.24
C PRO A 205 -2.23 -11.55 -23.04
N ARG A 206 -1.90 -10.32 -23.44
CA ARG A 206 -0.68 -9.62 -22.99
C ARG A 206 -0.86 -9.23 -21.51
N LEU A 207 -1.34 -10.17 -20.70
CA LEU A 207 -1.70 -9.99 -19.30
C LEU A 207 -0.55 -9.39 -18.52
N PRO A 208 0.72 -9.85 -18.69
CA PRO A 208 1.84 -9.20 -18.04
C PRO A 208 1.94 -7.73 -18.44
N THR A 209 1.85 -7.39 -19.72
CA THR A 209 1.91 -6.00 -20.18
C THR A 209 0.77 -5.14 -19.63
N LEU A 210 -0.47 -5.66 -19.66
CA LEU A 210 -1.63 -4.95 -19.12
C LEU A 210 -1.51 -4.73 -17.61
N LEU A 211 -1.14 -5.76 -16.85
CA LEU A 211 -0.90 -5.64 -15.42
C LEU A 211 0.26 -4.67 -15.13
N LEU A 212 1.30 -4.68 -15.95
CA LEU A 212 2.43 -3.76 -15.82
C LEU A 212 2.02 -2.30 -16.01
N LEU A 213 1.13 -2.01 -16.96
CA LEU A 213 0.57 -0.67 -17.16
C LEU A 213 -0.34 -0.20 -16.02
N SER A 214 -0.92 -1.13 -15.24
CA SER A 214 -1.77 -0.79 -14.10
C SER A 214 -1.00 -0.20 -12.91
N TYR A 215 0.26 -0.61 -12.69
CA TYR A 215 1.05 -0.17 -11.54
C TYR A 215 1.23 1.34 -11.42
N PRO A 216 1.69 2.09 -12.44
CA PRO A 216 1.86 3.53 -12.30
C PRO A 216 0.54 4.25 -11.99
N LEU A 217 -0.57 3.78 -12.57
CA LEU A 217 -1.90 4.33 -12.29
C LEU A 217 -2.33 4.04 -10.84
N SER A 218 -2.18 2.80 -10.37
CA SER A 218 -2.49 2.41 -9.00
C SER A 218 -1.62 3.18 -7.98
N ILE A 219 -0.35 3.43 -8.29
CA ILE A 219 0.54 4.25 -7.45
C ILE A 219 0.07 5.71 -7.42
N ALA A 220 -0.29 6.29 -8.58
CA ALA A 220 -0.80 7.66 -8.64
C ALA A 220 -2.08 7.82 -7.82
N VAL A 221 -3.03 6.87 -7.95
CA VAL A 221 -4.26 6.82 -7.14
C VAL A 221 -3.92 6.70 -5.66
N ALA A 222 -3.02 5.78 -5.27
CA ALA A 222 -2.60 5.60 -3.89
C ALA A 222 -2.00 6.89 -3.30
N ILE A 223 -1.16 7.62 -4.04
CA ILE A 223 -0.58 8.89 -3.58
C ILE A 223 -1.67 9.95 -3.37
N LEU A 224 -2.61 10.08 -4.32
CA LEU A 224 -3.71 11.05 -4.23
C LEU A 224 -4.63 10.75 -3.04
N VAL A 225 -5.03 9.48 -2.88
CA VAL A 225 -5.88 9.02 -1.78
C VAL A 225 -5.16 9.15 -0.45
N TYR A 226 -3.87 8.81 -0.39
CA TYR A 226 -3.07 8.99 0.82
C TYR A 226 -3.03 10.46 1.26
N ARG A 227 -2.78 11.38 0.32
CA ARG A 227 -2.79 12.83 0.60
C ARG A 227 -4.15 13.31 1.08
N TRP A 228 -5.23 12.79 0.51
CA TRP A 228 -6.59 13.12 0.92
C TRP A 228 -6.89 12.61 2.33
N LEU A 229 -6.59 11.34 2.63
CA LEU A 229 -6.77 10.74 3.95
C LEU A 229 -5.92 11.45 5.02
N SER A 230 -4.68 11.81 4.68
CA SER A 230 -3.80 12.58 5.57
C SER A 230 -4.38 13.95 5.93
N ARG A 231 -5.00 14.64 4.97
CA ARG A 231 -5.69 15.93 5.22
C ARG A 231 -6.96 15.74 6.04
N ALA A 232 -7.57 14.57 5.99
CA ALA A 232 -8.75 14.20 6.78
C ALA A 232 -8.40 13.63 8.17
N ASN A 233 -7.15 13.83 8.63
CA ASN A 233 -6.62 13.35 9.92
C ASN A 233 -6.76 11.83 10.12
N VAL A 234 -6.76 11.06 9.03
CA VAL A 234 -6.68 9.59 9.12
C VAL A 234 -5.24 9.22 9.46
N PRO A 235 -5.01 8.38 10.49
CA PRO A 235 -3.65 8.04 10.85
C PRO A 235 -2.94 7.29 9.73
N SER A 236 -1.62 7.43 9.72
CA SER A 236 -0.80 7.05 8.57
C SER A 236 -0.85 5.55 8.28
N ARG A 237 -1.02 4.68 9.28
CA ARG A 237 -1.11 3.22 9.07
C ARG A 237 -2.36 2.82 8.33
N GLU A 238 -3.49 3.31 8.81
CA GLU A 238 -4.81 3.10 8.23
C GLU A 238 -4.84 3.64 6.81
N SER A 239 -4.26 4.82 6.61
CA SER A 239 -4.12 5.42 5.28
C SER A 239 -3.29 4.56 4.34
N ILE A 240 -2.13 4.05 4.78
CA ILE A 240 -1.28 3.16 3.97
C ILE A 240 -2.02 1.87 3.65
N LEU A 241 -2.65 1.23 4.63
CA LEU A 241 -3.42 -0.01 4.43
C LEU A 241 -4.55 0.18 3.42
N LEU A 242 -5.36 1.24 3.58
CA LEU A 242 -6.43 1.57 2.64
C LEU A 242 -5.90 1.84 1.22
N CYS A 243 -4.79 2.57 1.10
CA CYS A 243 -4.17 2.83 -0.19
C CYS A 243 -3.63 1.56 -0.86
N MET A 244 -3.04 0.64 -0.10
CA MET A 244 -2.58 -0.65 -0.61
C MET A 244 -3.75 -1.52 -1.10
N LEU A 245 -4.81 -1.63 -0.30
CA LEU A 245 -6.01 -2.39 -0.66
C LEU A 245 -6.68 -1.81 -1.91
N LEU A 246 -6.84 -0.48 -1.96
CA LEU A 246 -7.41 0.21 -3.12
C LEU A 246 -6.53 0.05 -4.35
N GLY A 247 -5.21 0.21 -4.22
CA GLY A 247 -4.27 -0.02 -5.32
C GLY A 247 -4.36 -1.44 -5.87
N ALA A 248 -4.47 -2.45 -5.00
CA ALA A 248 -4.66 -3.84 -5.41
C ALA A 248 -6.00 -4.04 -6.14
N ALA A 249 -7.09 -3.46 -5.63
CA ALA A 249 -8.39 -3.52 -6.28
C ALA A 249 -8.38 -2.83 -7.66
N CYS A 250 -7.77 -1.65 -7.79
CA CYS A 250 -7.59 -0.95 -9.07
C CYS A 250 -6.77 -1.78 -10.06
N SER A 251 -5.68 -2.40 -9.62
CA SER A 251 -4.88 -3.30 -10.47
C SER A 251 -5.68 -4.52 -10.94
N GLY A 252 -6.52 -5.10 -10.08
CA GLY A 252 -7.43 -6.19 -10.45
C GLY A 252 -8.53 -5.75 -11.42
N ALA A 253 -9.08 -4.55 -11.22
CA ALA A 253 -10.09 -3.95 -12.09
C ALA A 253 -9.55 -3.46 -13.44
N TRP A 254 -8.22 -3.30 -13.56
CA TRP A 254 -7.60 -2.73 -14.76
C TRP A 254 -7.87 -3.53 -16.02
N VAL A 255 -7.78 -4.87 -15.96
CA VAL A 255 -8.02 -5.73 -17.12
C VAL A 255 -9.46 -5.62 -17.64
N PRO A 256 -10.51 -5.80 -16.82
CA PRO A 256 -11.89 -5.60 -17.29
C PRO A 256 -12.14 -4.15 -17.76
N ALA A 257 -11.60 -3.15 -17.06
CA ALA A 257 -11.73 -1.74 -17.47
C ALA A 257 -11.11 -1.47 -18.84
N ALA A 258 -9.89 -1.96 -19.09
CA ALA A 258 -9.22 -1.81 -20.37
C ALA A 258 -9.98 -2.51 -21.50
N LYS A 259 -10.54 -3.71 -21.25
CA LYS A 259 -11.40 -4.40 -22.22
C LYS A 259 -12.62 -3.55 -22.59
N ARG A 260 -13.34 -3.04 -21.58
CA ARG A 260 -14.54 -2.23 -21.78
C ARG A 260 -14.24 -0.92 -22.49
N LEU A 261 -13.16 -0.25 -22.13
CA LEU A 261 -12.72 0.98 -22.79
C LEU A 261 -12.36 0.72 -24.25
N ASP A 262 -11.61 -0.35 -24.52
CA ASP A 262 -11.25 -0.73 -25.88
C ASP A 262 -12.48 -1.07 -26.72
N GLN A 263 -13.45 -1.81 -26.15
CA GLN A 263 -14.73 -2.11 -26.80
C GLN A 263 -15.55 -0.85 -27.09
N ALA A 264 -15.66 0.06 -26.13
CA ALA A 264 -16.46 1.28 -26.26
C ALA A 264 -15.89 2.23 -27.33
N LEU A 265 -14.58 2.18 -27.56
CA LEU A 265 -13.88 2.96 -28.58
C LEU A 265 -13.73 2.22 -29.91
N ALA A 266 -14.05 0.92 -29.96
CA ALA A 266 -14.00 0.13 -31.17
C ALA A 266 -15.26 0.30 -32.03
N GLY A 267 -15.16 -0.10 -33.30
CA GLY A 267 -16.32 -0.28 -34.17
C GLY A 267 -17.14 -1.53 -33.81
N PRO A 268 -18.22 -1.82 -34.56
CA PRO A 268 -19.01 -3.03 -34.37
C PRO A 268 -18.14 -4.28 -34.55
N ALA A 269 -18.52 -5.38 -33.88
CA ALA A 269 -17.85 -6.66 -34.06
C ALA A 269 -17.92 -7.08 -35.54
N ALA A 270 -16.77 -7.54 -36.06
CA ALA A 270 -16.65 -8.00 -37.43
C ALA A 270 -16.44 -9.52 -37.45
N SER A 271 -17.05 -10.17 -38.46
CA SER A 271 -16.91 -11.60 -38.66
C SER A 271 -15.64 -11.91 -39.44
N TYR A 272 -14.81 -12.79 -38.89
CA TYR A 272 -13.57 -13.23 -39.53
C TYR A 272 -13.54 -14.74 -39.67
N ALA A 273 -13.03 -15.19 -40.82
CA ALA A 273 -12.90 -16.60 -41.16
C ALA A 273 -11.63 -17.20 -40.56
N TYR A 274 -11.77 -18.37 -39.96
CA TYR A 274 -10.70 -19.14 -39.34
C TYR A 274 -10.75 -20.59 -39.79
N LYS A 275 -9.61 -21.17 -40.14
CA LYS A 275 -9.47 -22.59 -40.48
C LYS A 275 -9.06 -23.39 -39.25
N LEU A 276 -9.77 -24.49 -39.01
CA LEU A 276 -9.43 -25.45 -37.98
C LEU A 276 -8.13 -26.16 -38.36
N GLN A 277 -7.14 -26.08 -37.47
CA GLN A 277 -5.92 -26.87 -37.52
C GLN A 277 -5.99 -27.95 -36.44
N ASP A 278 -4.90 -28.68 -36.25
CA ASP A 278 -4.80 -29.70 -35.22
C ASP A 278 -4.95 -29.12 -33.79
N GLU A 279 -5.36 -29.97 -32.85
CA GLU A 279 -5.48 -29.66 -31.41
C GLU A 279 -6.40 -28.47 -31.03
N ALA A 280 -7.51 -28.25 -31.74
CA ALA A 280 -8.44 -27.15 -31.48
C ALA A 280 -7.78 -25.76 -31.55
N THR A 281 -6.76 -25.64 -32.40
CA THR A 281 -6.14 -24.38 -32.79
C THR A 281 -6.79 -23.90 -34.08
N LEU A 282 -7.26 -22.66 -34.12
CA LEU A 282 -7.83 -22.07 -35.31
C LEU A 282 -6.91 -20.96 -35.84
N GLN A 283 -6.45 -21.15 -37.07
CA GLN A 283 -5.62 -20.19 -37.79
C GLN A 283 -6.50 -19.26 -38.62
N PRO A 284 -6.27 -17.94 -38.59
CA PRO A 284 -7.06 -17.03 -39.39
C PRO A 284 -6.78 -17.21 -40.89
N VAL A 285 -7.79 -16.99 -41.72
CA VAL A 285 -7.61 -16.90 -43.17
C VAL A 285 -6.83 -15.64 -43.54
N ASP A 286 -7.06 -14.55 -42.81
CA ASP A 286 -6.29 -13.31 -42.88
C ASP A 286 -5.11 -13.35 -41.89
N THR A 287 -3.88 -13.29 -42.41
CA THR A 287 -2.66 -13.41 -41.60
C THR A 287 -2.41 -12.23 -40.66
N THR A 288 -3.16 -11.14 -40.79
CA THR A 288 -3.07 -9.98 -39.88
C THR A 288 -3.76 -10.22 -38.53
N LEU A 289 -4.61 -11.24 -38.44
CA LEU A 289 -5.37 -11.56 -37.24
C LEU A 289 -4.61 -12.49 -36.27
N PRO A 290 -4.95 -12.48 -34.97
CA PRO A 290 -4.34 -13.41 -34.01
C PRO A 290 -4.94 -14.83 -34.14
N GLN A 291 -4.12 -15.84 -33.87
CA GLN A 291 -4.55 -17.23 -33.74
C GLN A 291 -5.46 -17.44 -32.51
N LEU A 292 -6.47 -18.30 -32.66
CA LEU A 292 -7.39 -18.69 -31.59
C LEU A 292 -7.03 -20.08 -31.07
N LYS A 293 -7.04 -20.27 -29.75
CA LYS A 293 -6.69 -21.54 -29.10
C LYS A 293 -7.78 -21.93 -28.10
N PHE A 294 -8.44 -23.06 -28.37
CA PHE A 294 -9.58 -23.55 -27.59
C PHE A 294 -9.25 -24.86 -26.88
N LYS A 295 -8.18 -24.85 -26.08
CA LYS A 295 -7.69 -26.05 -25.36
C LYS A 295 -8.74 -26.65 -24.42
N ARG A 296 -9.61 -25.83 -23.82
CA ARG A 296 -10.64 -26.31 -22.88
C ARG A 296 -11.81 -26.96 -23.61
N GLU A 297 -12.07 -26.52 -24.84
CA GLU A 297 -13.16 -26.95 -25.69
C GLU A 297 -12.69 -27.98 -26.74
N ALA A 298 -11.54 -28.63 -26.52
CA ALA A 298 -10.91 -29.50 -27.52
C ALA A 298 -11.79 -30.67 -27.96
N ALA A 299 -12.61 -31.23 -27.06
CA ALA A 299 -13.54 -32.32 -27.41
C ALA A 299 -14.66 -31.85 -28.36
N TYR A 300 -15.15 -30.61 -28.20
CA TYR A 300 -16.12 -30.01 -29.10
C TYR A 300 -15.53 -29.81 -30.50
N TRP A 301 -14.27 -29.39 -30.60
CA TRP A 301 -13.64 -29.14 -31.90
C TRP A 301 -13.26 -30.41 -32.66
N LYS A 302 -13.08 -31.55 -31.97
CA LYS A 302 -12.75 -32.84 -32.60
C LYS A 302 -13.84 -33.40 -33.53
N GLN A 303 -15.07 -32.90 -33.46
CA GLN A 303 -16.16 -33.34 -34.34
C GLN A 303 -16.08 -32.77 -35.76
N PHE A 304 -15.24 -31.74 -35.97
CA PHE A 304 -15.09 -31.08 -37.26
C PHE A 304 -13.81 -31.55 -37.96
N GLU A 305 -13.85 -31.60 -39.29
CA GLU A 305 -12.68 -31.96 -40.10
C GLU A 305 -11.60 -30.88 -40.04
N THR A 306 -10.33 -31.30 -39.99
CA THR A 306 -9.18 -30.39 -40.11
C THR A 306 -9.23 -29.66 -41.45
N GLY A 307 -9.03 -28.35 -41.42
CA GLY A 307 -9.16 -27.46 -42.58
C GLY A 307 -10.55 -26.83 -42.73
N SER A 308 -11.56 -27.30 -41.98
CA SER A 308 -12.89 -26.69 -41.96
C SER A 308 -12.83 -25.21 -41.55
N THR A 309 -13.67 -24.38 -42.18
CA THR A 309 -13.68 -22.93 -41.95
C THR A 309 -14.84 -22.56 -41.04
N HIS A 310 -14.54 -21.78 -39.99
CA HIS A 310 -15.48 -21.30 -38.98
C HIS A 310 -15.39 -19.78 -38.88
N GLN A 311 -16.51 -19.13 -38.58
CA GLN A 311 -16.61 -17.68 -38.46
C GLN A 311 -16.61 -17.28 -36.98
N PHE A 312 -15.86 -16.24 -36.64
CA PHE A 312 -15.85 -15.67 -35.29
C PHE A 312 -16.02 -14.16 -35.33
N GLN A 313 -16.80 -13.65 -34.38
CA GLN A 313 -16.99 -12.23 -34.17
C GLN A 313 -15.87 -11.69 -33.30
N LEU A 314 -15.05 -10.81 -33.87
CA LEU A 314 -13.94 -10.16 -33.17
C LEU A 314 -14.15 -8.66 -33.06
N VAL A 315 -13.65 -8.09 -31.96
CA VAL A 315 -13.54 -6.66 -31.73
C VAL A 315 -12.08 -6.31 -31.52
N HIS A 316 -11.63 -5.23 -32.14
CA HIS A 316 -10.29 -4.68 -31.98
C HIS A 316 -10.37 -3.16 -31.88
N GLY A 317 -10.08 -2.63 -30.69
CA GLY A 317 -10.10 -1.21 -30.44
C GLY A 317 -8.71 -0.55 -30.49
N PRO A 318 -8.66 0.76 -30.21
CA PRO A 318 -7.43 1.54 -30.28
C PRO A 318 -6.40 1.19 -29.20
N LEU A 319 -6.77 0.44 -28.15
CA LEU A 319 -5.81 -0.07 -27.16
C LEU A 319 -5.07 -1.32 -27.67
N GLY A 320 -5.36 -1.78 -28.89
CA GLY A 320 -4.70 -2.91 -29.52
C GLY A 320 -5.08 -4.26 -28.91
N LEU A 321 -6.27 -4.35 -28.30
CA LEU A 321 -6.76 -5.57 -27.67
C LEU A 321 -7.68 -6.31 -28.64
N TRP A 322 -7.32 -7.55 -28.96
CA TRP A 322 -8.21 -8.44 -29.70
C TRP A 322 -9.14 -9.18 -28.75
N GLN A 323 -10.44 -9.09 -29.02
CA GLN A 323 -11.48 -9.61 -28.15
C GLN A 323 -12.43 -10.49 -28.97
N LEU A 324 -12.62 -11.74 -28.53
CA LEU A 324 -13.51 -12.71 -29.15
C LEU A 324 -14.87 -12.68 -28.45
N ASP A 325 -15.97 -12.53 -29.20
CA ASP A 325 -17.30 -12.80 -28.67
C ASP A 325 -17.49 -14.32 -28.51
N THR A 326 -17.63 -14.77 -27.27
CA THR A 326 -17.77 -16.20 -26.96
C THR A 326 -19.22 -16.64 -26.77
N ARG A 327 -20.22 -15.76 -26.92
CA ARG A 327 -21.63 -16.09 -26.68
C ARG A 327 -22.10 -17.30 -27.47
N GLU A 328 -21.99 -17.21 -28.79
CA GLU A 328 -22.46 -18.25 -29.69
C GLU A 328 -21.67 -19.55 -29.50
N LEU A 329 -20.35 -19.45 -29.36
CA LEU A 329 -19.49 -20.60 -29.13
C LEU A 329 -19.83 -21.31 -27.81
N ASN A 330 -19.97 -20.56 -26.72
CA ASN A 330 -20.29 -21.12 -25.41
C ASN A 330 -21.65 -21.83 -25.42
N ASN A 331 -22.64 -21.29 -26.13
CA ASN A 331 -23.95 -21.94 -26.29
C ASN A 331 -23.82 -23.27 -27.04
N LYS A 332 -23.17 -23.28 -28.20
CA LYS A 332 -22.94 -24.50 -29.00
C LYS A 332 -22.13 -25.55 -28.25
N THR A 333 -21.08 -25.12 -27.55
CA THR A 333 -20.25 -26.02 -26.74
C THR A 333 -21.03 -26.59 -25.56
N ARG A 334 -21.87 -25.79 -24.89
CA ARG A 334 -22.71 -26.28 -23.79
C ARG A 334 -23.74 -27.31 -24.26
N GLU A 335 -24.38 -27.08 -25.40
CA GLU A 335 -25.32 -28.04 -26.00
C GLU A 335 -24.64 -29.37 -26.36
N PHE A 336 -23.44 -29.30 -26.95
CA PHE A 336 -22.64 -30.49 -27.25
C PHE A 336 -22.33 -31.33 -26.02
N TYR A 337 -21.91 -30.71 -24.91
CA TYR A 337 -21.59 -31.45 -23.69
C TYR A 337 -22.84 -32.00 -23.01
N ARG A 338 -23.95 -31.26 -23.02
CA ARG A 338 -25.22 -31.76 -22.49
C ARG A 338 -25.70 -33.02 -23.21
N ASN A 339 -25.65 -33.03 -24.54
CA ASN A 339 -26.09 -34.17 -25.34
C ASN A 339 -25.17 -35.40 -25.27
N ARG A 340 -24.00 -35.28 -24.63
CA ARG A 340 -23.03 -36.38 -24.47
C ARG A 340 -23.17 -37.10 -23.13
N ASP A 341 -23.74 -36.43 -22.14
CA ASP A 341 -23.95 -36.96 -20.79
C ASP A 341 -25.35 -37.60 -20.61
N ASP A 342 -26.25 -37.40 -21.58
CA ASP A 342 -27.56 -38.08 -21.71
C ASP A 342 -27.43 -39.40 -22.50
#